data_AF-A0A1C4RWA4-F1
#
_entry.id   AF-A0A1C4RWA4-F1
#
_cell.length_a   1.000
_cell.length_b   1.000
_cell.length_c   1.000
_cell.angle_alpha   90.00
_cell.angle_beta   90.00
_cell.angle_gamma   90.00
#
_symmetry.space_group_name_H-M   'P 1'
#
loop_
_entity.id
_entity.type
_entity.pdbx_description
1 polymer ?
#
loop_
_entity_poly.entity_id
_entity_poly.type
_entity_poly.pdbx_seq_one_letter_code
_entity_poly.pdbx_strand_id
1 'polypeptide(L)'
;RVDAVAELGLRVGAPPSGGEPEDSRTVRYPSASVTFSWSEGSERWLVSLDGAPARTVEGERIGAGTVVVQDVDVRESDFRDRSGNNTPFTETVGSGDAVVLRDGRAYEARWSRSSADADTVFSTPDGRRFDLAEGPLWILYAPRG
;
A
#
# COMPACT_ATOMS: atom_id res chain seq x y z
N ARG A 1 15.93 -17.89 -2.99
CA ARG A 1 14.79 -17.02 -2.61
C ARG A 1 14.98 -15.75 -3.41
N VAL A 2 14.16 -15.53 -4.43
CA VAL A 2 14.15 -14.26 -5.17
C VAL A 2 13.57 -13.19 -4.25
N ASP A 3 14.23 -12.03 -4.21
CA ASP A 3 13.75 -10.88 -3.46
C ASP A 3 12.77 -10.11 -4.36
N ALA A 4 11.48 -10.37 -4.16
CA ALA A 4 10.40 -9.76 -4.94
C ALA A 4 10.42 -8.22 -4.90
N VAL A 5 11.06 -7.61 -3.88
CA VAL A 5 11.23 -6.16 -3.79
C VAL A 5 12.23 -5.67 -4.84
N ALA A 6 13.36 -6.36 -4.98
CA ALA A 6 14.39 -6.01 -5.95
C ALA A 6 13.93 -6.22 -7.41
N GLU A 7 13.12 -7.26 -7.66
CA GLU A 7 12.55 -7.55 -8.99
C GLU A 7 11.53 -6.50 -9.45
N LEU A 8 10.89 -5.79 -8.52
CA LEU A 8 9.99 -4.66 -8.80
C LEU A 8 10.73 -3.31 -8.84
N GLY A 9 12.07 -3.31 -8.83
CA GLY A 9 12.88 -2.10 -8.78
C GLY A 9 12.74 -1.28 -7.48
N LEU A 10 12.01 -1.81 -6.49
CA LEU A 10 11.85 -1.23 -5.17
C LEU A 10 13.15 -1.41 -4.37
N ARG A 11 13.45 -0.44 -3.51
CA ARG A 11 14.71 -0.41 -2.76
C ARG A 11 14.42 -0.22 -1.30
N VAL A 12 15.19 -0.92 -0.46
CA VAL A 12 15.24 -0.64 0.97
C VAL A 12 16.28 0.45 1.20
N GLY A 13 15.95 1.42 2.04
CA GLY A 13 16.80 2.58 2.28
C GLY A 13 16.26 3.50 3.37
N ALA A 14 16.90 4.65 3.53
CA ALA A 14 16.46 5.66 4.48
C ALA A 14 15.16 6.33 3.99
N PRO A 15 14.23 6.71 4.90
CA PRO A 15 13.04 7.43 4.51
C PRO A 15 13.42 8.82 3.95
N PRO A 16 12.59 9.39 3.05
CA PRO A 16 12.74 10.78 2.68
C PRO A 16 12.53 11.70 3.90
N SER A 17 13.11 12.90 3.85
CA SER A 17 12.88 13.94 4.85
C SER A 17 11.42 14.38 4.86
N GLY A 18 10.88 14.69 6.04
CA GLY A 18 9.50 15.15 6.22
C GLY A 18 8.59 14.04 6.72
N GLY A 19 7.37 14.00 6.21
CA GLY A 19 6.32 13.10 6.66
C GLY A 19 5.69 13.56 7.97
N GLU A 20 4.37 13.50 8.04
CA GLU A 20 3.61 13.90 9.23
C GLU A 20 3.51 12.71 10.19
N PRO A 21 3.67 12.91 11.51
CA PRO A 21 3.42 11.86 12.49
C PRO A 21 2.03 11.26 12.30
N GLU A 22 1.94 9.94 12.27
CA GLU A 22 0.71 9.20 12.05
C GLU A 22 0.69 7.98 12.95
N ASP A 23 -0.31 7.91 13.84
CA ASP A 23 -0.45 6.78 14.75
C ASP A 23 -1.29 5.67 14.12
N SER A 24 -2.23 6.01 13.22
CA SER A 24 -3.13 5.03 12.65
C SER A 24 -3.87 5.47 11.39
N ARG A 25 -3.73 4.71 10.31
CA ARG A 25 -4.48 4.91 9.06
C ARG A 25 -5.49 3.81 8.82
N THR A 26 -6.73 4.17 8.50
CA THR A 26 -7.77 3.23 8.07
C THR A 26 -8.18 3.50 6.63
N VAL A 27 -8.10 2.47 5.79
CA VAL A 27 -8.65 2.44 4.44
C VAL A 27 -9.97 1.67 4.47
N ARG A 28 -11.04 2.27 3.93
CA ARG A 28 -12.39 1.68 3.92
C ARG A 28 -12.80 1.35 2.50
N TYR A 29 -13.33 0.15 2.35
CA TYR A 29 -14.00 -0.38 1.17
C TYR A 29 -15.50 -0.52 1.47
N PRO A 30 -16.36 -0.70 0.45
CA PRO A 30 -17.81 -0.82 0.66
C PRO A 30 -18.23 -1.90 1.68
N SER A 31 -17.46 -2.99 1.77
CA SER A 31 -17.75 -4.14 2.63
C SER A 31 -16.57 -4.59 3.51
N ALA A 32 -15.50 -3.81 3.58
CA ALA A 32 -14.30 -4.17 4.35
C ALA A 32 -13.54 -2.93 4.83
N SER A 33 -12.73 -3.08 5.87
CA SER A 33 -11.80 -2.04 6.32
C SER A 33 -10.45 -2.65 6.70
N VAL A 34 -9.38 -1.92 6.41
CA VAL A 34 -8.03 -2.26 6.81
C VAL A 34 -7.46 -1.10 7.60
N THR A 35 -6.99 -1.37 8.81
CA THR A 35 -6.37 -0.38 9.69
C THR A 35 -4.91 -0.76 9.94
N PHE A 36 -4.03 0.23 9.83
CA PHE A 36 -2.63 0.13 10.16
C PHE A 36 -2.37 1.03 11.35
N SER A 37 -1.94 0.47 12.48
CA SER A 37 -1.59 1.24 13.67
C SER A 37 -0.10 1.12 13.95
N TRP A 38 0.58 2.25 14.13
CA TRP A 38 2.01 2.25 14.42
C TRP A 38 2.29 1.65 15.80
N SER A 39 3.33 0.84 15.89
CA SER A 39 3.85 0.29 17.14
C SER A 39 5.33 0.65 17.25
N GLU A 40 5.64 1.63 18.10
CA GLU A 40 7.04 2.02 18.37
C GLU A 40 7.86 0.84 18.88
N GLY A 41 7.30 0.02 19.78
CA GLY A 41 8.01 -1.10 20.38
C GLY A 41 8.39 -2.23 19.41
N SER A 42 7.71 -2.34 18.27
CA SER A 42 8.06 -3.30 17.22
C SER A 42 8.63 -2.64 15.95
N GLU A 43 8.56 -1.31 15.87
CA GLU A 43 8.86 -0.52 14.67
C GLU A 43 8.08 -1.01 13.44
N ARG A 44 6.78 -1.33 13.65
CA ARG A 44 5.88 -1.86 12.61
C ARG A 44 4.51 -1.20 12.62
N TRP A 45 3.90 -1.16 11.44
CA TRP A 45 2.47 -0.92 11.26
C TRP A 45 1.68 -2.20 11.46
N LEU A 46 1.01 -2.35 12.60
CA LEU A 46 0.20 -3.52 12.93
C LEU A 46 -1.13 -3.50 12.17
N VAL A 47 -1.48 -4.63 11.55
CA VAL A 47 -2.59 -4.69 10.57
C VAL A 47 -3.88 -5.22 11.19
N SER A 48 -4.97 -4.48 11.20
CA SER A 48 -6.31 -4.99 11.55
C SER A 48 -7.21 -5.07 10.32
N LEU A 49 -7.97 -6.16 10.21
CA LEU A 49 -8.99 -6.37 9.17
C LEU A 49 -10.35 -6.35 9.86
N ASP A 50 -11.24 -5.47 9.41
CA ASP A 50 -12.59 -5.31 9.96
C ASP A 50 -12.61 -5.12 11.48
N GLY A 51 -11.64 -4.34 11.97
CA GLY A 51 -11.44 -4.06 13.40
C GLY A 51 -10.75 -5.19 14.19
N ALA A 52 -10.60 -6.38 13.61
CA ALA A 52 -9.95 -7.51 14.26
C ALA A 52 -8.44 -7.54 13.97
N PRO A 53 -7.58 -7.81 14.98
CA PRO A 53 -6.16 -8.02 14.75
C PRO A 53 -5.87 -9.15 13.74
N ALA A 54 -5.35 -8.82 12.55
CA ALA A 54 -4.77 -9.78 11.62
C ALA A 54 -3.56 -10.52 12.22
N ARG A 55 -3.55 -11.85 12.05
CA ARG A 55 -2.54 -12.75 12.60
C ARG A 55 -2.11 -13.79 11.58
N THR A 56 -0.88 -14.29 11.72
CA THR A 56 -0.41 -15.47 10.98
C THR A 56 -1.15 -16.72 11.44
N VAL A 57 -0.97 -17.85 10.74
CA VAL A 57 -1.51 -19.16 11.14
C VAL A 57 -0.99 -19.62 12.51
N GLU A 58 0.18 -19.15 12.90
CA GLU A 58 0.81 -19.41 14.20
C GLU A 58 0.34 -18.42 15.30
N GLY A 59 -0.52 -17.45 14.95
CA GLY A 59 -1.12 -16.49 15.87
C GLY A 59 -0.35 -15.18 16.06
N GLU A 60 0.78 -15.01 15.38
CA GLU A 60 1.61 -13.81 15.48
C GLU A 60 0.93 -12.59 14.83
N ARG A 61 1.07 -11.41 15.44
CA ARG A 61 0.51 -10.16 14.92
C ARG A 61 1.19 -9.81 13.59
N ILE A 62 0.41 -9.60 12.53
CA ILE A 62 0.94 -9.13 11.26
C ILE A 62 1.35 -7.65 11.39
N GLY A 63 2.57 -7.34 10.98
CA GLY A 63 3.11 -5.98 10.92
C GLY A 63 3.79 -5.69 9.57
N ALA A 64 3.67 -4.46 9.09
CA ALA A 64 4.32 -3.98 7.88
C ALA A 64 5.46 -3.00 8.23
N GLY A 65 6.55 -3.06 7.48
CA GLY A 65 7.58 -2.01 7.51
C GLY A 65 7.16 -0.79 6.69
N THR A 66 6.44 -1.01 5.59
CA THR A 66 5.91 0.06 4.74
C THR A 66 4.51 -0.29 4.25
N VAL A 67 3.62 0.70 4.26
CA VAL A 67 2.27 0.61 3.71
C VAL A 67 2.12 1.68 2.65
N VAL A 68 1.62 1.32 1.48
CA VAL A 68 1.28 2.27 0.43
C VAL A 68 -0.23 2.25 0.23
N VAL A 69 -0.88 3.39 0.38
CA VAL A 69 -2.25 3.61 -0.05
C VAL A 69 -2.17 4.30 -1.40
N GLN A 70 -2.46 3.54 -2.46
CA GLN A 70 -2.35 3.97 -3.84
C GLN A 70 -3.71 4.39 -4.37
N ASP A 71 -3.85 5.65 -4.78
CA ASP A 71 -5.10 6.15 -5.33
C ASP A 71 -5.19 5.77 -6.82
N VAL A 72 -6.18 4.93 -7.13
CA VAL A 72 -6.39 4.35 -8.45
C VAL A 72 -7.78 4.72 -8.98
N ASP A 73 -7.90 4.75 -10.31
CA ASP A 73 -9.21 4.75 -10.95
C ASP A 73 -9.78 3.33 -10.87
N VAL A 74 -10.90 3.18 -10.15
CA VAL A 74 -11.68 1.94 -10.18
C VAL A 74 -12.75 2.10 -11.24
N ARG A 75 -12.60 1.38 -12.36
CA ARG A 75 -13.66 1.27 -13.37
C ARG A 75 -14.39 -0.04 -13.14
N GLU A 76 -15.72 -0.01 -13.15
CA GLU A 76 -16.51 -1.23 -13.30
C GLU A 76 -16.17 -1.84 -14.66
N SER A 77 -15.77 -3.10 -14.69
CA SER A 77 -15.44 -3.76 -15.96
C SER A 77 -16.71 -3.93 -16.81
N ASP A 78 -16.62 -3.75 -18.13
CA ASP A 78 -17.70 -4.08 -19.07
C ASP A 78 -18.02 -5.60 -19.14
N PHE A 79 -17.32 -6.45 -18.37
CA PHE A 79 -17.52 -7.90 -18.33
C PHE A 79 -18.39 -8.31 -17.15
N ARG A 80 -19.69 -8.35 -17.42
CA ARG A 80 -20.70 -8.97 -16.55
C ARG A 80 -20.53 -10.50 -16.63
N ASP A 81 -20.14 -11.15 -15.53
CA ASP A 81 -20.25 -12.60 -15.46
C ASP A 81 -21.74 -13.02 -15.48
N ARG A 82 -22.03 -14.27 -15.84
CA ARG A 82 -23.42 -14.76 -15.95
C ARG A 82 -24.18 -14.82 -14.61
N SER A 83 -23.52 -14.50 -13.49
CA SER A 83 -24.05 -14.57 -12.13
C SER A 83 -24.24 -13.21 -11.45
N GLY A 84 -23.87 -12.10 -12.09
CA GLY A 84 -24.18 -10.74 -11.62
C GLY A 84 -23.23 -10.19 -10.56
N ASN A 85 -22.05 -10.79 -10.35
CA ASN A 85 -21.04 -10.25 -9.44
C ASN A 85 -20.08 -9.33 -10.21
N ASN A 86 -20.13 -8.03 -9.93
CA ASN A 86 -19.17 -7.07 -10.49
C ASN A 86 -17.78 -7.33 -9.91
N THR A 87 -16.87 -7.86 -10.72
CA THR A 87 -15.44 -7.88 -10.39
C THR A 87 -14.87 -6.50 -10.75
N PRO A 88 -14.41 -5.68 -9.78
CA PRO A 88 -13.80 -4.40 -10.11
C PRO A 88 -12.53 -4.63 -10.94
N PHE A 89 -12.38 -3.91 -12.06
CA PHE A 89 -11.13 -3.90 -12.82
C PHE A 89 -10.29 -2.73 -12.31
N THR A 90 -9.21 -3.05 -11.60
CA THR A 90 -8.25 -2.05 -11.14
C THR A 90 -7.22 -1.79 -12.25
N GLU A 91 -7.25 -0.60 -12.84
CA GLU A 91 -6.19 -0.16 -13.76
C GLU A 91 -4.92 0.12 -12.94
N THR A 92 -4.02 -0.86 -12.91
CA THR A 92 -2.72 -0.74 -12.21
C THR A 92 -1.60 -0.20 -13.10
N VAL A 93 -1.88 -0.01 -14.41
CA VAL A 93 -1.03 0.72 -15.36
C VAL A 93 -1.51 2.16 -15.40
N GLY A 94 -0.61 3.11 -15.23
CA GLY A 94 -0.94 4.53 -15.16
C GLY A 94 -0.08 5.27 -14.16
N SER A 95 -0.61 6.33 -13.59
CA SER A 95 0.04 7.11 -12.54
C SER A 95 -1.00 7.79 -11.66
N GLY A 96 -0.61 8.15 -10.44
CA GLY A 96 -1.47 8.90 -9.54
C GLY A 96 -0.79 9.24 -8.22
N ASP A 97 -1.59 9.76 -7.30
CA ASP A 97 -1.15 10.06 -5.95
C ASP A 97 -1.17 8.80 -5.06
N ALA A 98 -0.35 8.85 -4.01
CA ALA A 98 -0.30 7.82 -2.99
C ALA A 98 0.04 8.43 -1.64
N VAL A 99 -0.30 7.72 -0.58
CA VAL A 99 0.22 7.96 0.76
C VAL A 99 1.07 6.78 1.17
N VAL A 100 2.31 7.03 1.59
CA VAL A 100 3.19 5.99 2.13
C VAL A 100 3.27 6.14 3.65
N LEU A 101 2.94 5.09 4.38
CA LEU A 101 3.15 4.99 5.82
C LEU A 101 4.44 4.25 6.10
N ARG A 102 5.32 4.88 6.88
CA ARG A 102 6.63 4.34 7.24
C ARG A 102 7.13 5.01 8.52
N ASP A 103 7.74 4.23 9.42
CA ASP A 103 8.42 4.75 10.61
C ASP A 103 7.55 5.70 11.47
N GLY A 104 6.27 5.34 11.66
CA GLY A 104 5.29 6.15 12.41
C GLY A 104 4.87 7.46 11.74
N ARG A 105 5.07 7.59 10.44
CA ARG A 105 4.76 8.79 9.65
C ARG A 105 3.99 8.47 8.38
N ALA A 106 3.22 9.43 7.92
CA ALA A 106 2.57 9.45 6.61
C ALA A 106 3.28 10.44 5.68
N TYR A 107 3.57 9.98 4.46
CA TYR A 107 4.23 10.76 3.43
C TYR A 107 3.35 10.86 2.19
N GLU A 108 3.23 12.06 1.64
CA GLU A 108 2.73 12.23 0.29
C GLU A 108 3.70 11.59 -0.70
N ALA A 109 3.15 10.87 -1.67
CA ALA A 109 3.90 10.21 -2.72
C ALA A 109 3.11 10.18 -4.03
N ARG A 110 3.77 9.75 -5.09
CA ARG A 110 3.20 9.45 -6.40
C ARG A 110 3.57 8.04 -6.78
N TRP A 111 2.70 7.40 -7.55
CA TRP A 111 2.96 6.12 -8.17
C TRP A 111 2.92 6.25 -9.69
N SER A 112 3.70 5.41 -10.38
CA SER A 112 3.61 5.26 -11.83
C SER A 112 3.96 3.84 -12.24
N ARG A 113 3.28 3.34 -13.28
CA ARG A 113 3.54 2.05 -13.91
C ARG A 113 3.24 2.19 -15.39
N SER A 114 4.26 2.15 -16.25
CA SER A 114 4.13 2.51 -17.67
C SER A 114 3.48 1.44 -18.56
N SER A 115 3.50 0.17 -18.14
CA SER A 115 2.87 -0.95 -18.83
C SER A 115 2.62 -2.12 -17.87
N ALA A 116 1.88 -3.14 -18.30
CA ALA A 116 1.61 -4.32 -17.48
C ALA A 116 2.90 -5.07 -17.09
N ASP A 117 3.92 -5.06 -17.94
CA ASP A 117 5.22 -5.69 -17.68
C ASP A 117 6.22 -4.74 -16.98
N ALA A 118 5.84 -3.48 -16.77
CA ALA A 118 6.68 -2.52 -16.06
C ALA A 118 6.46 -2.58 -14.56
N ASP A 119 7.52 -2.23 -13.84
CA ASP A 119 7.51 -2.05 -12.39
C ASP A 119 6.66 -0.85 -11.97
N THR A 120 6.03 -0.95 -10.81
CA THR A 120 5.42 0.20 -10.15
C THR A 120 6.49 0.97 -9.39
N VAL A 121 6.66 2.25 -9.74
CA VAL A 121 7.61 3.15 -9.09
C VAL A 121 6.86 4.08 -8.13
N PHE A 122 7.33 4.18 -6.89
CA PHE A 122 6.90 5.18 -5.93
C PHE A 122 7.93 6.30 -5.81
N SER A 123 7.46 7.55 -5.80
CA SER A 123 8.29 8.74 -5.68
C SER A 123 7.69 9.76 -4.73
N THR A 124 8.53 10.58 -4.12
CA THR A 124 8.10 11.82 -3.45
C THR A 124 7.52 12.83 -4.47
N PRO A 125 6.80 13.87 -4.03
CA PRO A 125 6.23 14.88 -4.94
C PRO A 125 7.27 15.63 -5.80
N ASP A 126 8.52 15.72 -5.34
CA ASP A 126 9.65 16.32 -6.06
C ASP A 126 10.39 15.32 -6.98
N GLY A 127 9.87 14.09 -7.13
CA GLY A 127 10.34 13.10 -8.09
C GLY A 127 11.50 12.22 -7.62
N ARG A 128 11.95 12.34 -6.37
CA ARG A 128 12.91 11.40 -5.79
C ARG A 128 12.21 10.05 -5.56
N ARG A 129 12.93 8.94 -5.70
CA ARG A 129 12.38 7.62 -5.38
C ARG A 129 12.05 7.54 -3.89
N PHE A 130 11.00 6.79 -3.58
CA PHE A 130 10.63 6.47 -2.21
C PHE A 130 11.21 5.11 -1.82
N ASP A 131 12.20 5.11 -0.94
CA ASP A 131 12.79 3.87 -0.43
C ASP A 131 11.91 3.25 0.69
N LEU A 132 11.84 1.93 0.72
CA LEU A 132 11.04 1.13 1.64
C LEU A 132 11.81 0.78 2.92
N ALA A 133 11.07 0.52 4.00
CA ALA A 133 11.66 -0.03 5.22
C ALA A 133 11.95 -1.53 5.03
N GLU A 134 12.81 -2.08 5.88
CA GLU A 134 13.01 -3.52 5.92
C GLU A 134 11.71 -4.25 6.33
N GLY A 135 11.44 -5.39 5.69
CA GLY A 135 10.32 -6.27 6.03
C GLY A 135 9.09 -6.10 5.13
N PRO A 136 7.89 -6.52 5.59
CA PRO A 136 6.73 -6.63 4.72
C PRO A 136 6.26 -5.28 4.16
N LEU A 137 5.98 -5.26 2.86
CA LEU A 137 5.31 -4.17 2.13
C LEU A 137 3.83 -4.52 1.96
N TRP A 138 2.95 -3.57 2.28
CA TRP A 138 1.52 -3.64 1.98
C TRP A 138 1.16 -2.56 0.97
N ILE A 139 0.44 -2.92 -0.10
CA ILE A 139 -0.10 -1.97 -1.08
C ILE A 139 -1.62 -2.11 -1.08
N LEU A 140 -2.33 -1.01 -0.84
CA LEU A 140 -3.77 -0.91 -0.87
C LEU A 140 -4.18 -0.02 -2.03
N TYR A 141 -4.99 -0.56 -2.93
CA TYR A 141 -5.64 0.26 -3.95
C TYR A 141 -6.88 0.90 -3.33
N ALA A 142 -6.92 2.23 -3.30
CA ALA A 142 -8.06 3.01 -2.85
C ALA A 142 -8.70 3.71 -4.05
N PRO A 143 -10.03 3.70 -4.19
CA PRO A 143 -10.69 4.51 -5.22
C PRO A 143 -10.36 5.99 -4.99
N ARG A 144 -10.05 6.72 -6.07
CA ARG A 144 -10.03 8.18 -6.03
C ARG A 144 -11.39 8.70 -5.56
N GLY A 145 -11.37 9.64 -4.61
CA GLY A 145 -12.56 10.31 -4.08
C GLY A 145 -13.26 11.17 -5.12
#